data_AF-A0A6P0IA12-F1
#
_entry.id   AF-A0A6P0IA12-F1
#
_cell.length_a   1.000
_cell.length_b   1.000
_cell.length_c   1.000
_cell.angle_alpha   90.00
_cell.angle_beta   90.00
_cell.angle_gamma   90.00
#
_symmetry.space_group_name_H-M   'P 1'
#
loop_
_entity.id
_entity.type
_entity.pdbx_description
1 polymer ?
#
loop_
_entity_poly.entity_id
_entity_poly.type
_entity_poly.pdbx_seq_one_letter_code
_entity_poly.pdbx_strand_id
1 'polypeptide(L)'
;GSKKNIPDLAIEVVITSGGIQTLEIYQGLGVSEVWFWQNGELQVFCLQNCEYLQKNNSQLLPNLDLDLLVSYLDWEDPFDAIWDFKGIIKKE
;
A
#
# COMPACT_ATOMS: atom_id res chain seq x y z
N GLY A 1 -14.96 6.86 1.84
CA GLY A 1 -15.15 5.44 2.15
C GLY A 1 -16.09 5.30 3.33
N SER A 2 -16.77 4.15 3.45
CA SER A 2 -17.60 3.80 4.61
C SER A 2 -16.80 2.90 5.56
N LYS A 3 -17.04 2.99 6.87
CA LYS A 3 -16.37 2.11 7.84
C LYS A 3 -16.86 0.67 7.65
N LYS A 4 -15.95 -0.23 7.27
CA LYS A 4 -16.20 -1.67 7.11
C LYS A 4 -15.51 -2.45 8.24
N ASN A 5 -16.01 -3.65 8.53
CA ASN A 5 -15.39 -4.56 9.50
C ASN A 5 -14.09 -5.17 8.97
N ILE A 6 -14.02 -5.38 7.65
CA ILE A 6 -12.83 -5.83 6.93
C ILE A 6 -12.40 -4.66 6.04
N PRO A 7 -11.17 -4.16 6.15
CA PRO A 7 -10.68 -3.11 5.27
C PRO A 7 -10.53 -3.61 3.84
N ASP A 8 -10.75 -2.72 2.87
CA ASP A 8 -10.45 -3.04 1.47
C ASP A 8 -8.92 -3.05 1.23
N LEU A 9 -8.19 -2.13 1.88
CA LEU A 9 -6.74 -1.97 1.81
C LEU A 9 -6.10 -2.01 3.21
N ALA A 10 -5.03 -2.79 3.38
CA ALA A 10 -4.13 -2.72 4.53
C ALA A 10 -2.71 -2.31 4.09
N ILE A 11 -1.98 -1.59 4.94
CA ILE A 11 -0.58 -1.20 4.69
C ILE A 11 0.24 -1.65 5.88
N GLU A 12 1.25 -2.48 5.63
CA GLU A 12 2.19 -2.99 6.63
C GLU A 12 3.57 -2.35 6.42
N VAL A 13 4.10 -1.76 7.49
CA VAL A 13 5.42 -1.08 7.47
C VAL A 13 6.42 -1.98 8.20
N VAL A 14 7.30 -2.64 7.44
CA VAL A 14 8.23 -3.65 7.96
C VAL A 14 9.57 -2.99 8.28
N ILE A 15 9.81 -2.70 9.56
CA ILE A 15 11.05 -2.05 10.06
C ILE A 15 12.08 -3.10 10.52
N THR A 16 11.63 -4.21 11.09
CA THR A 16 12.46 -5.33 11.51
C THR A 16 12.01 -6.60 10.77
N SER A 17 12.93 -7.53 10.52
CA SER A 17 12.64 -8.77 9.79
C SER A 17 11.53 -9.59 10.48
N GLY A 18 10.30 -9.56 9.93
CA GLY A 18 9.16 -10.25 10.54
C GLY A 18 7.89 -10.39 9.68
N GLY A 19 7.94 -10.13 8.37
CA GLY A 19 6.73 -10.00 7.53
C GLY A 19 6.05 -11.30 7.04
N ILE A 20 6.64 -12.48 7.26
CA ILE A 20 6.22 -13.70 6.53
C ILE A 20 4.87 -14.27 7.01
N GLN A 21 4.43 -14.03 8.25
CA GLN A 21 3.14 -14.56 8.76
C GLN A 21 1.95 -13.62 8.55
N THR A 22 2.17 -12.35 8.19
CA THR A 22 1.11 -11.34 8.18
C THR A 22 0.15 -11.53 7.00
N LEU A 23 0.64 -11.98 5.83
CA LEU A 23 -0.20 -12.24 4.66
C LEU A 23 -1.25 -13.33 4.91
N GLU A 24 -0.90 -14.41 5.62
CA GLU A 24 -1.83 -15.50 5.94
C GLU A 24 -2.99 -15.01 6.83
N ILE A 25 -2.70 -14.10 7.77
CA ILE A 25 -3.73 -13.47 8.62
C ILE A 25 -4.69 -12.65 7.75
N TYR A 26 -4.16 -11.78 6.88
CA TYR A 26 -4.98 -10.97 6.01
C TYR A 26 -5.79 -11.79 4.99
N GLN A 27 -5.25 -12.93 4.55
CA GLN A 27 -5.93 -13.87 3.68
C GLN A 27 -7.14 -14.49 4.41
N GLY A 28 -6.94 -14.94 5.65
CA GLY A 28 -8.01 -15.45 6.50
C GLY A 28 -9.09 -14.41 6.82
N LEU A 29 -8.71 -13.13 6.90
CA LEU A 29 -9.63 -12.00 7.09
C LEU A 29 -10.34 -11.56 5.78
N GLY A 30 -9.83 -11.96 4.62
CA GLY A 30 -10.38 -11.58 3.31
C GLY A 30 -10.13 -10.12 2.92
N VAL A 31 -9.01 -9.54 3.36
CA VAL A 31 -8.60 -8.19 2.93
C VAL A 31 -8.30 -8.23 1.42
N SER A 32 -8.82 -7.26 0.67
CA SER A 32 -8.76 -7.32 -0.80
C SER A 32 -7.36 -6.98 -1.34
N GLU A 33 -6.68 -6.03 -0.70
CA GLU A 33 -5.36 -5.56 -1.10
C GLU A 33 -4.50 -5.27 0.13
N VAL A 34 -3.23 -5.67 0.10
CA VAL A 34 -2.26 -5.43 1.17
C VAL A 34 -0.97 -4.88 0.57
N TRP A 35 -0.47 -3.77 1.12
CA TRP A 35 0.80 -3.18 0.72
C TRP A 35 1.86 -3.42 1.80
N PHE A 36 3.06 -3.80 1.40
CA PHE A 36 4.21 -3.89 2.28
C PHE A 36 5.22 -2.82 1.92
N TRP A 37 5.55 -1.96 2.86
CA TRP A 37 6.71 -1.08 2.76
C TRP A 37 7.87 -1.72 3.51
N GLN A 38 8.90 -2.13 2.78
CA GLN A 38 10.08 -2.76 3.35
C GLN A 38 11.33 -2.37 2.55
N ASN A 39 12.40 -1.99 3.26
CA ASN A 39 13.70 -1.66 2.66
C ASN A 39 13.64 -0.60 1.53
N GLY A 40 12.72 0.38 1.62
CA GLY A 40 12.55 1.41 0.59
C GLY A 40 11.72 0.98 -0.61
N GLU A 41 11.16 -0.23 -0.60
CA GLU A 41 10.31 -0.75 -1.67
C GLU A 41 8.87 -0.92 -1.19
N LEU A 42 7.92 -0.55 -2.04
CA LEU A 42 6.50 -0.80 -1.85
C LEU A 42 6.06 -2.00 -2.69
N GLN A 43 5.58 -3.06 -2.02
CA GLN A 43 5.09 -4.27 -2.67
C GLN A 43 3.58 -4.37 -2.51
N VAL A 44 2.85 -4.56 -3.61
CA VAL A 44 1.39 -4.68 -3.61
C VAL A 44 0.97 -6.13 -3.78
N PHE A 45 0.09 -6.61 -2.91
CA PHE A 45 -0.52 -7.94 -2.99
C PHE A 45 -2.03 -7.82 -3.08
N CYS A 46 -2.63 -8.45 -4.08
CA CYS A 46 -4.08 -8.48 -4.28
C CYS A 46 -4.61 -9.90 -4.06
N LEU A 47 -5.69 -10.03 -3.29
CA LEU A 47 -6.34 -11.31 -3.03
C LEU A 47 -7.16 -11.74 -4.25
N GLN A 48 -6.79 -12.87 -4.86
CA GLN A 48 -7.48 -13.47 -6.01
C GLN A 48 -7.65 -14.97 -5.78
N ASN A 49 -8.88 -15.48 -5.93
CA ASN A 49 -9.19 -16.90 -5.73
C ASN A 49 -8.65 -17.47 -4.40
N CYS A 50 -8.78 -16.68 -3.33
CA CYS A 50 -8.28 -16.98 -1.99
C CYS A 50 -6.74 -17.02 -1.84
N GLU A 51 -5.97 -16.54 -2.80
CA GLU A 51 -4.51 -16.43 -2.70
C GLU A 51 -4.03 -15.00 -3.01
N TYR A 52 -2.95 -14.57 -2.37
CA TYR A 52 -2.35 -13.28 -2.67
C TYR A 52 -1.41 -13.38 -3.87
N LEU A 53 -1.62 -12.49 -4.83
CA LEU A 53 -0.74 -12.32 -5.97
C LEU A 53 -0.08 -10.94 -5.91
N GLN A 54 1.24 -10.91 -6.06
CA GLN A 54 1.96 -9.66 -6.18
C GLN A 54 1.57 -8.95 -7.48
N LYS A 55 1.35 -7.64 -7.41
CA LYS A 55 1.02 -6.76 -8.54
C LYS A 55 1.95 -5.54 -8.52
N ASN A 56 2.12 -4.93 -9.69
CA ASN A 56 2.92 -3.71 -9.83
C ASN A 56 2.08 -2.45 -9.55
N ASN A 57 0.75 -2.55 -9.60
CA ASN A 57 -0.18 -1.43 -9.45
C ASN A 57 -1.32 -1.82 -8.50
N SER A 58 -1.89 -0.82 -7.83
CA SER A 58 -3.07 -0.99 -7.00
C SER A 58 -4.31 -1.32 -7.83
N GLN A 59 -5.15 -2.24 -7.37
CA GLN A 59 -6.46 -2.49 -7.96
C GLN A 59 -7.52 -1.54 -7.41
N LEU A 60 -7.38 -1.14 -6.15
CA LEU A 60 -8.28 -0.19 -5.49
C LEU A 60 -8.01 1.27 -5.90
N LEU A 61 -6.77 1.59 -6.23
CA LEU A 61 -6.31 2.92 -6.63
C LEU A 61 -5.58 2.85 -7.98
N PRO A 62 -6.29 2.53 -9.09
CA PRO A 62 -5.65 2.26 -10.38
C PRO A 62 -4.95 3.48 -10.99
N ASN A 63 -5.34 4.69 -10.60
CA ASN A 63 -4.74 5.94 -11.07
C ASN A 63 -3.61 6.44 -10.16
N LEU A 64 -3.30 5.74 -9.07
CA LEU A 64 -2.22 6.12 -8.20
C LEU A 64 -0.90 5.62 -8.78
N ASP A 65 -0.02 6.55 -9.12
CA ASP A 65 1.37 6.25 -9.42
C ASP A 65 2.11 5.88 -8.12
N LEU A 66 2.38 4.59 -7.96
CA LEU A 66 3.06 4.05 -6.78
C LEU A 66 4.54 4.40 -6.75
N ASP A 67 5.20 4.49 -7.91
CA ASP A 67 6.61 4.89 -7.99
C ASP A 67 6.76 6.35 -7.56
N LEU A 68 5.84 7.21 -8.01
CA LEU A 68 5.75 8.58 -7.54
C LEU A 68 5.55 8.63 -6.02
N LEU A 69 4.58 7.89 -5.48
CA LEU A 69 4.34 7.82 -4.03
C LEU A 69 5.61 7.45 -3.27
N VAL A 70 6.32 6.41 -3.72
CA VAL A 70 7.57 5.94 -3.10
C VAL A 70 8.63 7.04 -3.10
N SER A 71 8.75 7.82 -4.17
CA SER A 71 9.71 8.93 -4.24
C SER A 71 9.50 10.02 -3.18
N TYR A 72 8.30 10.15 -2.61
CA TYR A 72 8.00 11.09 -1.52
C TYR A 72 8.25 10.51 -0.13
N LEU A 73 8.43 9.20 0.02
CA LEU A 73 8.59 8.57 1.34
C LEU A 73 9.96 8.83 1.97
N ASP A 74 10.97 9.14 1.16
CA ASP A 74 12.35 9.40 1.60
C ASP A 74 12.67 10.89 1.82
N TRP A 75 11.69 11.78 1.69
CA TRP A 75 11.90 13.21 1.89
C TRP A 75 12.16 13.53 3.38
N GLU A 76 13.15 14.38 3.65
CA GLU A 76 13.51 14.78 5.02
C GLU A 76 12.40 15.54 5.75
N ASP A 77 11.60 16.33 5.01
CA ASP A 77 10.45 17.07 5.54
C ASP A 77 9.13 16.41 5.09
N PRO A 78 8.41 15.73 6.01
CA PRO A 78 7.13 15.10 5.68
C PRO A 78 6.03 16.09 5.29
N PHE A 79 6.07 17.34 5.77
CA PHE A 79 5.04 18.34 5.43
C PHE A 79 5.18 18.78 3.98
N ASP A 80 6.40 19.07 3.54
CA ASP A 80 6.67 19.44 2.14
C ASP A 80 6.32 18.30 1.19
N ALA A 81 6.71 17.06 1.55
CA ALA A 81 6.39 15.87 0.77
C ALA A 81 4.87 15.68 0.60
N ILE A 82 4.10 15.81 1.69
CA ILE A 82 2.64 15.68 1.66
C ILE A 82 2.00 16.80 0.83
N TRP A 83 2.48 18.03 0.96
CA TRP A 83 1.89 19.19 0.28
C TRP A 83 2.11 19.11 -1.23
N ASP A 84 3.34 18.79 -1.65
CA ASP A 84 3.69 18.68 -3.05
C ASP A 84 2.98 17.49 -3.72
N PHE A 85 2.99 16.32 -3.08
CA PHE A 85 2.26 15.14 -3.55
C PHE A 85 0.76 15.40 -3.71
N LYS A 86 0.13 16.08 -2.74
CA LYS A 86 -1.27 16.52 -2.84
C LYS A 86 -1.51 17.48 -4.01
N GLY A 87 -0.53 18.33 -4.32
CA GLY A 87 -0.59 19.25 -5.45
C GLY A 87 -0.59 18.52 -6.79
N ILE A 88 0.17 17.43 -6.90
CA ILE A 88 0.25 16.61 -8.12
C ILE A 88 -1.04 15.81 -8.32
N ILE A 89 -1.51 15.08 -7.31
CA ILE A 89 -2.72 14.24 -7.44
C ILE A 89 -3.96 15.07 -7.79
N LYS A 90 -4.04 16.34 -7.35
CA LYS A 90 -5.17 17.23 -7.67
C LYS A 90 -5.16 17.77 -9.10
N LYS A 91 -4.04 17.65 -9.83
CA LYS A 91 -3.91 18.16 -11.20
C LYS A 91 -4.27 17.12 -12.27
N GLU A 92 -4.40 15.85 -11.90
CA GLU A 92 -4.90 14.76 -12.74
C GLU A 92 -6.42 14.60 -12.63
#